data_AF-A0A841SRC1-F1
#
_entry.id   AF-A0A841SRC1-F1
#
_cell.length_a   1.000
_cell.length_b   1.000
_cell.length_c   1.000
_cell.angle_alpha   90.00
_cell.angle_beta   90.00
_cell.angle_gamma   90.00
#
_symmetry.space_group_name_H-M   'P 1'
#
loop_
_entity.id
_entity.type
_entity.pdbx_description
1 polymer ?
#
loop_
_entity_poly.entity_id
_entity_poly.type
_entity_poly.pdbx_seq_one_letter_code
_entity_poly.pdbx_strand_id
1 'polypeptide(L)'
;MNLKKFWRKLQRYVKFQYYKLLRAKGGAAVIAMGFAVGLFVEMFNLPTYGTSFLLIFPLNFVLRGSLAAALVGFVFGKLIYVPMSFLNTYVASSVLPDDFSVQLSFLPGWINHALLLNLKLIVGGVIDGAALAFLLYFPIRYSVNAFKRKRKENRRLRRAAIGS
;
A
#
# COMPACT_ATOMS: atom_id res chain seq x y z
N MET A 1 -21.81 16.53 -11.27
CA MET A 1 -21.68 15.60 -10.12
C MET A 1 -21.44 16.40 -8.85
N ASN A 2 -22.28 16.27 -7.82
CA ASN A 2 -22.27 17.18 -6.66
C ASN A 2 -21.08 16.84 -5.72
N LEU A 3 -20.11 17.75 -5.58
CA LEU A 3 -18.83 17.52 -4.88
C LEU A 3 -19.04 17.01 -3.44
N LYS A 4 -20.04 17.55 -2.71
CA LYS A 4 -20.42 17.08 -1.36
C LYS A 4 -20.92 15.63 -1.33
N LYS A 5 -21.58 15.13 -2.39
CA LYS A 5 -22.01 13.72 -2.47
C LYS A 5 -20.82 12.78 -2.70
N PHE A 6 -19.84 13.20 -3.51
CA PHE A 6 -18.62 12.45 -3.76
C PHE A 6 -17.79 12.27 -2.49
N TRP A 7 -17.49 13.37 -1.77
CA TRP A 7 -16.74 13.34 -0.51
C TRP A 7 -17.36 12.42 0.55
N ARG A 8 -18.69 12.46 0.69
CA ARG A 8 -19.41 11.60 1.64
C ARG A 8 -19.37 10.11 1.24
N LYS A 9 -19.43 9.79 -0.05
CA LYS A 9 -19.24 8.41 -0.54
C LYS A 9 -17.83 7.92 -0.25
N LEU A 10 -16.82 8.74 -0.53
CA LEU A 10 -15.41 8.43 -0.28
C LEU A 10 -15.15 8.18 1.20
N GLN A 11 -15.64 9.06 2.08
CA GLN A 11 -15.49 8.91 3.53
C GLN A 11 -16.10 7.59 4.05
N ARG A 12 -17.28 7.21 3.55
CA ARG A 12 -17.92 5.93 3.91
C ARG A 12 -17.09 4.74 3.44
N TYR A 13 -16.55 4.81 2.22
CA TYR A 13 -15.71 3.75 1.66
C TYR A 13 -14.40 3.57 2.44
N VAL A 14 -13.68 4.67 2.70
CA VAL A 14 -12.45 4.64 3.52
C VAL A 14 -12.74 4.10 4.91
N LYS A 15 -13.83 4.53 5.54
CA LYS A 15 -14.25 4.02 6.86
C LYS A 15 -14.52 2.53 6.83
N PHE A 16 -15.17 2.02 5.77
CA PHE A 16 -15.42 0.59 5.60
C PHE A 16 -14.12 -0.21 5.47
N GLN A 17 -13.19 0.23 4.61
CA GLN A 17 -11.89 -0.43 4.44
C GLN A 17 -11.07 -0.42 5.74
N TYR A 18 -11.09 0.69 6.46
CA TYR A 18 -10.45 0.81 7.77
C TYR A 18 -11.01 -0.19 8.79
N TYR A 19 -12.33 -0.37 8.88
CA TYR A 19 -12.90 -1.39 9.77
C TYR A 19 -12.55 -2.82 9.35
N LYS A 20 -12.41 -3.08 8.04
CA LYS A 20 -11.98 -4.38 7.51
C LYS A 20 -10.56 -4.70 8.01
N LEU A 21 -9.65 -3.72 7.99
CA LEU A 21 -8.30 -3.84 8.56
C LEU A 21 -8.32 -4.10 10.07
N LEU A 22 -9.07 -3.31 10.83
CA LEU A 22 -9.14 -3.45 12.29
C LEU A 22 -9.67 -4.82 12.74
N ARG A 23 -10.57 -5.40 11.95
CA ARG A 23 -11.18 -6.72 12.20
C ARG A 23 -10.41 -7.88 11.59
N ALA A 24 -9.33 -7.63 10.84
CA ALA A 24 -8.54 -8.68 10.24
C ALA A 24 -7.94 -9.63 11.31
N LYS A 25 -7.93 -10.92 10.99
CA LYS A 25 -7.33 -11.97 11.82
C LYS A 25 -5.80 -11.85 11.76
N GLY A 26 -5.11 -12.11 12.87
CA GLY A 26 -3.65 -12.03 12.96
C GLY A 26 -3.13 -10.94 13.93
N GLY A 27 -1.81 -10.83 14.10
CA GLY A 27 -1.20 -9.78 14.92
C GLY A 27 -1.30 -8.38 14.28
N ALA A 28 -1.18 -7.32 15.07
CA ALA A 28 -1.17 -5.95 14.53
C ALA A 28 -0.02 -5.73 13.51
N ALA A 29 1.15 -6.31 13.79
CA ALA A 29 2.30 -6.27 12.89
C ALA A 29 2.03 -7.01 11.56
N VAL A 30 1.36 -8.17 11.59
CA VAL A 30 0.99 -8.95 10.39
C VAL A 30 0.01 -8.18 9.50
N ILE A 31 -0.95 -7.49 10.11
CA ILE A 31 -1.95 -6.68 9.40
C ILE A 31 -1.29 -5.44 8.79
N ALA A 32 -0.44 -4.75 9.55
CA ALA A 32 0.33 -3.61 9.06
C ALA A 32 1.28 -4.00 7.93
N MET A 33 1.95 -5.16 8.04
CA MET A 33 2.83 -5.68 6.99
C MET A 33 2.04 -5.99 5.72
N GLY A 34 0.90 -6.68 5.84
CA GLY A 34 0.03 -6.93 4.68
C GLY A 34 -0.39 -5.63 4.00
N PHE A 35 -0.88 -4.66 4.77
CA PHE A 35 -1.26 -3.35 4.23
C PHE A 35 -0.10 -2.62 3.52
N ALA A 36 1.09 -2.64 4.13
CA ALA A 36 2.30 -2.06 3.55
C ALA A 36 2.70 -2.73 2.22
N VAL A 37 2.61 -4.06 2.13
CA VAL A 37 2.82 -4.82 0.88
C VAL A 37 1.81 -4.41 -0.19
N GLY A 38 0.54 -4.28 0.16
CA GLY A 38 -0.50 -3.84 -0.77
C GLY A 38 -0.22 -2.45 -1.34
N LEU A 39 0.19 -1.52 -0.49
CA LEU A 39 0.56 -0.17 -0.90
C LEU A 39 1.82 -0.15 -1.77
N PHE A 40 2.85 -0.89 -1.37
CA PHE A 40 4.08 -1.04 -2.12
C PHE A 40 3.78 -1.50 -3.54
N VAL A 41 3.02 -2.60 -3.69
CA VAL A 41 2.67 -3.17 -4.98
C VAL A 41 1.87 -2.21 -5.88
N GLU A 42 0.99 -1.37 -5.30
CA GLU A 42 0.24 -0.38 -6.08
C GLU A 42 1.12 0.72 -6.65
N MET A 43 2.24 1.08 -6.02
CA MET A 43 3.14 2.11 -6.57
C MET A 43 3.81 1.67 -7.90
N PHE A 44 3.78 0.37 -8.22
CA PHE A 44 4.23 -0.20 -9.49
C PHE A 44 3.10 -0.39 -10.51
N ASN A 45 1.93 0.20 -10.32
CA ASN A 45 0.75 -0.16 -11.11
C ASN A 45 0.68 0.54 -12.49
N LEU A 46 1.35 1.67 -12.69
CA LEU A 46 1.41 2.34 -14.01
C LEU A 46 2.10 1.53 -15.13
N PRO A 47 3.25 0.87 -14.92
CA PRO A 47 3.98 0.18 -15.97
C PRO A 47 3.38 -1.20 -16.30
N THR A 48 2.67 -1.78 -15.33
CA THR A 48 2.25 -3.19 -15.36
C THR A 48 0.79 -3.36 -15.80
N TYR A 49 0.08 -2.28 -16.16
CA TYR A 49 -1.32 -2.33 -16.63
C TYR A 49 -2.27 -3.13 -15.70
N GLY A 50 -2.06 -3.07 -14.38
CA GLY A 50 -2.87 -3.83 -13.43
C GLY A 50 -2.36 -5.24 -13.08
N THR A 51 -1.31 -5.73 -13.75
CA THR A 51 -0.75 -7.07 -13.45
C THR A 51 0.05 -7.11 -12.15
N SER A 52 0.49 -5.96 -11.62
CA SER A 52 1.20 -5.90 -10.33
C SER A 52 0.36 -6.43 -9.17
N PHE A 53 -0.96 -6.47 -9.25
CA PHE A 53 -1.81 -7.14 -8.25
C PHE A 53 -1.37 -8.59 -7.95
N LEU A 54 -0.84 -9.31 -8.95
CA LEU A 54 -0.32 -10.67 -8.77
C LEU A 54 0.89 -10.73 -7.83
N LEU A 55 1.68 -9.65 -7.74
CA LEU A 55 2.83 -9.56 -6.85
C LEU A 55 2.43 -9.51 -5.37
N ILE A 56 1.18 -9.21 -5.05
CA ILE A 56 0.68 -9.23 -3.66
C ILE A 56 0.85 -10.63 -3.06
N PHE A 57 0.56 -11.70 -3.82
CA PHE A 57 0.59 -13.08 -3.32
C PHE A 57 1.99 -13.52 -2.85
N PRO A 58 3.04 -13.48 -3.69
CA PRO A 58 4.38 -13.91 -3.28
C PRO A 58 4.96 -13.01 -2.19
N LEU A 59 4.83 -11.68 -2.30
CA LEU A 59 5.37 -10.77 -1.28
C LEU A 59 4.68 -10.97 0.07
N ASN A 60 3.36 -11.09 0.08
CA ASN A 60 2.61 -11.27 1.31
C ASN A 60 2.87 -12.64 1.96
N PHE A 61 3.16 -13.67 1.15
CA PHE A 61 3.61 -14.98 1.65
C PHE A 61 4.99 -14.88 2.32
N VAL A 62 5.99 -14.29 1.64
CA VAL A 62 7.36 -14.15 2.15
C VAL A 62 7.40 -13.28 3.42
N LEU A 63 6.72 -12.13 3.40
CA LEU A 63 6.69 -11.19 4.53
C LEU A 63 5.67 -11.58 5.61
N ARG A 64 4.99 -12.73 5.44
CA ARG A 64 3.98 -13.26 6.37
C ARG A 64 2.92 -12.24 6.75
N GLY A 65 2.49 -11.43 5.78
CA GLY A 65 1.48 -10.39 5.94
C GLY A 65 0.05 -10.94 5.86
N SER A 66 -0.93 -10.12 6.24
CA SER A 66 -2.34 -10.47 6.03
C SER A 66 -2.77 -10.14 4.60
N LEU A 67 -3.16 -11.16 3.82
CA LEU A 67 -3.64 -10.98 2.45
C LEU A 67 -4.84 -10.02 2.39
N ALA A 68 -5.78 -10.16 3.33
CA ALA A 68 -6.92 -9.25 3.43
C ALA A 68 -6.49 -7.80 3.67
N ALA A 69 -5.43 -7.57 4.47
CA ALA A 69 -4.89 -6.25 4.69
C ALA A 69 -4.14 -5.72 3.46
N ALA A 70 -3.45 -6.59 2.72
CA ALA A 70 -2.77 -6.23 1.48
C ALA A 70 -3.73 -5.78 0.39
N LEU A 71 -4.86 -6.49 0.22
CA LEU A 71 -5.91 -6.04 -0.70
C LEU A 71 -6.47 -4.67 -0.32
N VAL A 72 -6.62 -4.39 0.98
CA VAL A 72 -7.04 -3.08 1.45
C VAL A 72 -5.97 -2.02 1.18
N GLY A 73 -4.70 -2.33 1.43
CA GLY A 73 -3.56 -1.45 1.13
C GLY A 73 -3.48 -1.10 -0.35
N PHE A 74 -3.65 -2.08 -1.23
CA PHE A 74 -3.65 -1.90 -2.68
C PHE A 74 -4.77 -0.95 -3.15
N VAL A 75 -5.99 -1.19 -2.68
CA VAL A 75 -7.15 -0.32 -2.96
C VAL A 75 -6.95 1.08 -2.38
N PHE A 76 -6.38 1.19 -1.19
CA PHE A 76 -6.08 2.47 -0.56
C PHE A 76 -4.98 3.23 -1.30
N GLY A 77 -4.01 2.50 -1.85
CA GLY A 77 -2.98 3.01 -2.74
C GLY A 77 -3.60 3.77 -3.90
N LYS A 78 -4.63 3.23 -4.57
CA LYS A 78 -5.34 3.92 -5.67
C LYS A 78 -5.92 5.28 -5.27
N LEU A 79 -6.38 5.42 -4.03
CA LEU A 79 -6.96 6.67 -3.52
C LEU A 79 -5.88 7.72 -3.25
N ILE A 80 -4.74 7.29 -2.73
CA ILE A 80 -3.60 8.16 -2.41
C ILE A 80 -2.72 8.40 -3.64
N TYR A 81 -2.82 7.54 -4.65
CA TYR A 81 -1.98 7.56 -5.83
C TYR A 81 -1.98 8.91 -6.53
N VAL A 82 -3.16 9.50 -6.75
CA VAL A 82 -3.29 10.77 -7.48
C VAL A 82 -2.54 11.93 -6.80
N PRO A 83 -2.75 12.25 -5.50
CA PRO A 83 -1.96 13.28 -4.84
C PRO A 83 -0.49 12.88 -4.67
N MET A 84 -0.21 11.59 -4.46
CA MET A 84 1.15 11.11 -4.26
C MET A 84 1.98 11.11 -5.53
N SER A 85 1.38 10.92 -6.71
CA SER A 85 2.09 10.95 -7.99
C SER A 85 2.66 12.34 -8.29
N PHE A 86 1.98 13.42 -7.88
CA PHE A 86 2.55 14.76 -7.99
C PHE A 86 3.79 14.95 -7.10
N LEU A 87 3.77 14.41 -5.88
CA LEU A 87 4.93 14.43 -4.98
C LEU A 87 6.05 13.52 -5.48
N ASN A 88 5.69 12.36 -6.02
CA ASN A 88 6.60 11.39 -6.61
C ASN A 88 7.38 12.01 -7.78
N THR A 89 6.71 12.67 -8.73
CA THR A 89 7.38 13.36 -9.84
C THR A 89 8.36 14.41 -9.35
N TYR A 90 8.01 15.16 -8.29
CA TYR A 90 8.88 16.18 -7.70
C TYR A 90 10.12 15.58 -7.01
N VAL A 91 9.95 14.47 -6.29
CA VAL A 91 11.07 13.76 -5.64
C VAL A 91 11.92 13.02 -6.67
N ALA A 92 11.32 12.39 -7.66
CA ALA A 92 11.99 11.67 -8.74
C ALA A 92 12.86 12.60 -9.59
N SER A 93 12.36 13.78 -9.97
CA SER A 93 13.17 14.79 -10.69
C SER A 93 14.29 15.40 -9.84
N SER A 94 14.17 15.33 -8.51
CA SER A 94 15.22 15.78 -7.58
C SER A 94 16.33 14.75 -7.39
N VAL A 95 16.05 13.46 -7.63
CA VAL A 95 16.98 12.33 -7.39
C VAL A 95 17.57 11.80 -8.71
N LEU A 96 16.86 11.89 -9.83
CA LEU A 96 17.31 11.43 -11.14
C LEU A 96 17.38 12.61 -12.14
N PRO A 97 18.58 12.99 -12.61
CA PRO A 97 18.72 13.89 -13.75
C PRO A 97 18.08 13.27 -15.01
N ASP A 98 17.54 14.11 -15.88
CA ASP A 98 16.81 13.70 -17.10
C ASP A 98 17.66 12.84 -18.07
N ASP A 99 18.99 12.82 -17.90
CA ASP A 99 19.98 12.31 -18.87
C ASP A 99 20.36 10.83 -18.70
N PHE A 100 19.73 10.09 -17.76
CA PHE A 100 20.07 8.68 -17.51
C PHE A 100 19.68 7.78 -18.69
N SER A 101 20.64 7.54 -19.59
CA SER A 101 20.55 6.65 -20.75
C SER A 101 21.63 5.56 -20.67
N VAL A 102 21.21 4.33 -20.39
CA VAL A 102 22.08 3.15 -20.51
C VAL A 102 21.83 2.57 -21.89
N GLN A 103 22.66 2.96 -22.86
CA GLN A 103 22.64 2.38 -24.19
C GLN A 103 23.23 0.96 -24.14
N LEU A 104 22.38 -0.04 -23.93
CA LEU A 104 22.74 -1.44 -24.13
C LEU A 104 22.62 -1.75 -25.63
N SER A 105 23.71 -1.63 -26.36
CA SER A 105 23.81 -1.68 -27.83
C SER A 105 23.41 -3.01 -28.49
N PHE A 106 22.93 -4.00 -27.73
CA PHE A 106 22.66 -5.37 -28.18
C PHE A 106 21.17 -5.71 -28.39
N LEU A 107 20.24 -4.78 -28.08
CA LEU A 107 18.80 -5.01 -28.22
C LEU A 107 18.17 -4.06 -29.23
N PRO A 108 17.17 -4.52 -30.02
CA PRO A 108 16.38 -3.65 -30.91
C PRO A 108 15.85 -2.42 -30.17
N GLY A 109 15.93 -1.24 -30.78
CA GLY A 109 15.65 0.04 -30.11
C GLY A 109 14.30 0.14 -29.39
N TRP A 110 13.27 -0.54 -29.89
CA TRP A 110 11.94 -0.62 -29.25
C TRP A 110 11.92 -1.51 -28.00
N ILE A 111 12.71 -2.60 -27.98
CA ILE A 111 12.87 -3.47 -26.79
C ILE A 111 13.68 -2.73 -25.74
N ASN A 112 14.76 -2.04 -26.14
CA ASN A 112 15.59 -1.30 -25.21
C ASN A 112 14.81 -0.15 -24.55
N HIS A 113 14.00 0.59 -25.33
CA HIS A 113 13.17 1.67 -24.82
C HIS A 113 12.06 1.15 -23.87
N ALA A 114 11.41 0.03 -24.21
CA ALA A 114 10.45 -0.62 -23.34
C ALA A 114 11.10 -1.17 -22.05
N LEU A 115 12.28 -1.80 -22.14
CA LEU A 115 12.99 -2.34 -20.98
C LEU A 115 13.43 -1.22 -20.02
N LEU A 116 13.97 -0.12 -20.56
CA LEU A 116 14.42 1.04 -19.79
C LEU A 116 13.26 1.78 -19.11
N LEU A 117 12.12 1.95 -19.79
CA LEU A 117 10.89 2.49 -19.20
C LEU A 117 10.40 1.61 -18.05
N ASN A 118 10.34 0.29 -18.26
CA ASN A 118 9.97 -0.65 -17.20
C ASN A 118 10.95 -0.62 -16.03
N LEU A 119 12.26 -0.53 -16.28
CA LEU A 119 13.30 -0.44 -15.25
C LEU A 119 13.22 0.88 -14.45
N LYS A 120 13.14 2.04 -15.10
CA LYS A 120 12.98 3.33 -14.41
C LYS A 120 11.73 3.34 -13.54
N LEU A 121 10.62 2.80 -14.05
CA LEU A 121 9.36 2.78 -13.31
C LEU A 121 9.34 1.73 -12.18
N ILE A 122 10.02 0.59 -12.35
CA ILE A 122 10.23 -0.37 -11.27
C ILE A 122 11.12 0.26 -10.19
N VAL A 123 12.25 0.87 -10.54
CA VAL A 123 13.17 1.46 -9.55
C VAL A 123 12.50 2.61 -8.79
N GLY A 124 11.80 3.52 -9.48
CA GLY A 124 11.00 4.56 -8.84
C GLY A 124 9.90 3.99 -7.95
N GLY A 125 9.12 3.04 -8.47
CA GLY A 125 8.08 2.33 -7.71
C GLY A 125 8.60 1.61 -6.47
N VAL A 126 9.82 1.05 -6.50
CA VAL A 126 10.47 0.44 -5.32
C VAL A 126 10.76 1.49 -4.28
N ILE A 127 11.40 2.60 -4.65
CA ILE A 127 11.84 3.62 -3.71
C ILE A 127 10.61 4.28 -3.05
N ASP A 128 9.66 4.74 -3.86
CA ASP A 128 8.48 5.42 -3.38
C ASP A 128 7.52 4.48 -2.66
N GLY A 129 7.34 3.28 -3.22
CA GLY A 129 6.59 2.20 -2.58
C GLY A 129 7.17 1.85 -1.21
N ALA A 130 8.49 1.71 -1.10
CA ALA A 130 9.15 1.36 0.17
C ALA A 130 9.03 2.51 1.17
N ALA A 131 9.28 3.74 0.76
CA ALA A 131 9.11 4.92 1.61
C ALA A 131 7.68 5.04 2.13
N LEU A 132 6.68 4.95 1.25
CA LEU A 132 5.27 5.06 1.62
C LEU A 132 4.82 3.88 2.50
N ALA A 133 5.23 2.66 2.15
CA ALA A 133 4.95 1.46 2.93
C ALA A 133 5.55 1.56 4.34
N PHE A 134 6.78 2.06 4.46
CA PHE A 134 7.45 2.29 5.73
C PHE A 134 6.72 3.35 6.57
N LEU A 135 6.41 4.50 5.96
CA LEU A 135 5.68 5.59 6.61
C LEU A 135 4.31 5.15 7.12
N LEU A 136 3.55 4.38 6.33
CA LEU A 136 2.19 3.94 6.68
C LEU A 136 2.15 2.66 7.52
N TYR A 137 3.24 1.92 7.63
CA TYR A 137 3.30 0.73 8.49
C TYR A 137 3.03 1.07 9.97
N PHE A 138 3.70 2.11 10.50
CA PHE A 138 3.58 2.52 11.91
C PHE A 138 2.16 2.96 12.32
N PRO A 139 1.49 3.91 11.64
CA PRO A 139 0.15 4.34 12.02
C PRO A 139 -0.88 3.21 11.92
N ILE A 140 -0.74 2.32 10.93
CA ILE A 140 -1.63 1.15 10.80
C ILE A 140 -1.40 0.17 11.94
N ARG A 141 -0.13 -0.15 12.26
CA ARG A 141 0.22 -1.04 13.37
C ARG A 141 -0.33 -0.48 14.69
N TYR A 142 -0.12 0.80 14.96
CA TYR A 142 -0.63 1.46 16.16
C TYR A 142 -2.15 1.39 16.25
N SER A 143 -2.86 1.76 15.18
CA SER A 143 -4.32 1.78 15.11
C SER A 143 -4.93 0.40 15.35
N VAL A 144 -4.39 -0.64 14.70
CA VAL A 144 -4.85 -2.02 14.87
C VAL A 144 -4.56 -2.51 16.29
N ASN A 145 -3.40 -2.19 16.86
CA ASN A 145 -3.05 -2.60 18.21
C ASN A 145 -3.95 -1.95 19.27
N ALA A 146 -4.21 -0.65 19.14
CA ALA A 146 -5.13 0.08 20.00
C ALA A 146 -6.55 -0.52 19.98
N PHE A 147 -7.05 -0.85 18.78
CA PHE A 147 -8.36 -1.49 18.63
C PHE A 147 -8.42 -2.88 19.29
N LYS A 148 -7.37 -3.70 19.10
CA LYS A 148 -7.31 -5.04 19.70
C LYS A 148 -7.17 -4.99 21.21
N ARG A 149 -6.38 -4.04 21.75
CA ARG A 149 -6.25 -3.81 23.20
C ARG A 149 -7.59 -3.49 23.84
N LYS A 150 -8.32 -2.52 23.28
CA LYS A 150 -9.65 -2.13 23.77
C LYS A 150 -10.65 -3.30 23.74
N ARG A 151 -10.61 -4.13 22.69
CA ARG A 151 -11.47 -5.32 22.60
C ARG A 151 -11.11 -6.39 23.63
N LYS A 152 -9.83 -6.57 23.94
CA LYS A 152 -9.35 -7.51 24.96
C LYS A 152 -9.77 -7.06 26.36
N GLU A 153 -9.65 -5.77 26.64
CA GLU A 153 -10.08 -5.16 27.90
C GLU A 153 -11.58 -5.30 28.13
N ASN A 154 -12.42 -4.95 27.15
CA ASN A 154 -13.87 -5.13 27.24
C ASN A 154 -14.28 -6.59 27.49
N ARG A 155 -13.53 -7.56 26.94
CA ARG A 155 -13.75 -8.99 27.21
C ARG A 155 -13.38 -9.38 28.63
N ARG A 156 -12.31 -8.80 29.19
CA ARG A 156 -11.90 -9.02 30.59
C ARG A 156 -12.95 -8.47 31.54
N LEU A 157 -13.42 -7.24 31.32
CA LEU A 157 -14.47 -6.61 32.14
C LEU A 157 -15.77 -7.42 32.14
N ARG A 158 -16.20 -7.91 30.97
CA ARG A 158 -17.39 -8.77 30.88
C ARG A 158 -17.25 -10.11 31.60
N ARG A 159 -16.05 -10.70 31.61
CA ARG A 159 -15.78 -11.94 32.37
C ARG A 159 -15.78 -11.68 33.87
N ALA A 160 -15.21 -10.57 34.31
CA ALA A 160 -15.22 -10.17 35.72
C ALA A 160 -16.66 -9.95 36.23
N ALA A 161 -17.53 -9.31 35.44
CA ALA A 161 -18.93 -9.07 35.79
C ALA A 161 -19.83 -10.32 35.77
N ILE A 162 -19.40 -11.43 35.16
CA ILE A 162 -20.14 -12.72 35.18
C ILE A 162 -19.65 -13.63 36.31
N GLY A 163 -18.42 -13.42 36.79
CA GLY A 163 -17.80 -14.20 37.87
C GLY A 163 -17.95 -13.59 39.26
N SER A 164 -18.59 -12.43 39.39
CA SER A 164 -18.95 -11.74 40.63
C SER A 164 -20.45 -11.87 40.88
#